data_AF-X1LUX8-F1
#
_entry.id   AF-X1LUX8-F1
#
_cell.length_a   1.000
_cell.length_b   1.000
_cell.length_c   1.000
_cell.angle_alpha   90.00
_cell.angle_beta   90.00
_cell.angle_gamma   90.00
#
_symmetry.space_group_name_H-M   'P 1'
#
loop_
_entity.id
_entity.type
_entity.pdbx_description
1 polymer ?
#
loop_
_entity_poly.entity_id
_entity_poly.type
_entity_poly.pdbx_seq_one_letter_code
_entity_poly.pdbx_strand_id
1 'polypeptide(L)'
;LSAPINIHCDHSDTMGARDSGWIQIFSESVQEAYDNTIQAVRIAEHMKVRLPAMVMQDGFITSHGIECVEFLEDDKVTKFIGKYQPRYPLLDVDHPVTYGPLDLYDYYFEHKRQQTEAIKNAQKVVVEVGEEFKQISGREYGLFEEYHLSDAERAIVVLSSTSTKSMSPG
;
A
#
# COMPACT_ATOMS: atom_id res chain seq x y z
N LEU A 1 -16.43 -15.30 -3.35
CA LEU A 1 -16.05 -15.30 -4.78
C LEU A 1 -15.85 -16.74 -5.24
N SER A 2 -16.85 -17.39 -5.85
CA SER A 2 -16.67 -18.72 -6.48
C SER A 2 -17.99 -19.17 -7.10
N ALA A 3 -18.28 -18.68 -8.31
CA ALA A 3 -19.17 -19.24 -9.36
C ALA A 3 -19.94 -18.13 -10.11
N PRO A 4 -19.92 -18.10 -11.47
CA PRO A 4 -18.93 -18.79 -12.32
C PRO A 4 -17.51 -18.33 -11.98
N ILE A 5 -16.52 -19.20 -12.19
CA ILE A 5 -15.12 -18.83 -11.99
C ILE A 5 -14.73 -17.79 -13.04
N ASN A 6 -14.11 -16.70 -12.59
CA ASN A 6 -13.53 -15.68 -13.46
C ASN A 6 -12.07 -15.52 -13.05
N ILE A 7 -11.16 -15.64 -14.02
CA ILE A 7 -9.73 -15.38 -13.81
C ILE A 7 -9.34 -13.96 -14.24
N HIS A 8 -10.21 -13.28 -14.98
CA HIS A 8 -9.95 -11.95 -15.53
C HIS A 8 -10.07 -10.87 -14.46
N CYS A 9 -9.48 -9.71 -14.77
CA CYS A 9 -9.39 -8.60 -13.84
C CYS A 9 -10.75 -8.06 -13.41
N ASP A 10 -10.92 -7.96 -12.10
CA ASP A 10 -11.82 -7.04 -11.42
C ASP A 10 -11.24 -6.78 -10.02
N HIS A 11 -11.89 -5.92 -9.22
CA HIS A 11 -11.45 -5.62 -7.85
C HIS A 11 -12.27 -6.38 -6.79
N SER A 12 -13.00 -7.43 -7.16
CA SER A 12 -13.93 -8.08 -6.23
C SER A 12 -13.22 -8.80 -5.08
N ASP A 13 -11.99 -9.26 -5.29
CA ASP A 13 -11.16 -9.92 -4.29
C ASP A 13 -10.64 -8.93 -3.24
N THR A 14 -10.02 -7.84 -3.68
CA THR A 14 -9.51 -6.77 -2.81
C THR A 14 -10.64 -6.05 -2.10
N MET A 15 -11.78 -5.83 -2.76
CA MET A 15 -12.97 -5.27 -2.09
C MET A 15 -13.55 -6.24 -1.07
N GLY A 16 -13.42 -7.56 -1.26
CA GLY A 16 -13.73 -8.56 -0.25
C GLY A 16 -12.82 -8.51 0.98
N ALA A 17 -11.59 -8.01 0.82
CA ALA A 17 -10.61 -7.82 1.89
C ALA A 17 -10.57 -6.39 2.46
N ARG A 18 -11.41 -5.46 1.97
CA ARG A 18 -11.39 -4.04 2.37
C ARG A 18 -11.48 -3.82 3.88
N ASP A 19 -12.32 -4.62 4.54
CA ASP A 19 -12.61 -4.45 5.97
C ASP A 19 -11.68 -5.31 6.87
N SER A 20 -10.61 -5.88 6.30
CA SER A 20 -9.60 -6.68 7.03
C SER A 20 -8.67 -5.85 7.92
N GLY A 21 -8.64 -4.52 7.73
CA GLY A 21 -7.70 -3.62 8.41
C GLY A 21 -6.32 -3.54 7.75
N TRP A 22 -6.16 -4.08 6.54
CA TRP A 22 -4.95 -3.93 5.74
C TRP A 22 -4.99 -2.64 4.93
N ILE A 23 -3.84 -2.01 4.74
CA ILE A 23 -3.70 -0.83 3.90
C ILE A 23 -3.70 -1.29 2.44
N GLN A 24 -4.61 -0.78 1.61
CA GLN A 24 -4.66 -1.09 0.19
C GLN A 24 -4.03 0.06 -0.62
N ILE A 25 -3.01 -0.24 -1.42
CA ILE A 25 -2.32 0.71 -2.28
C ILE A 25 -2.54 0.27 -3.72
N PHE A 26 -3.25 1.07 -4.51
CA PHE A 26 -3.61 0.74 -5.88
C PHE A 26 -2.58 1.30 -6.85
N SER A 27 -2.11 0.47 -7.79
CA SER A 27 -1.09 0.84 -8.77
C SER A 27 -1.70 0.85 -10.16
N GLU A 28 -1.49 1.93 -10.92
CA GLU A 28 -2.04 2.07 -12.27
C GLU A 28 -1.16 1.44 -13.35
N SER A 29 0.14 1.27 -13.08
CA SER A 29 1.15 0.80 -14.04
C SER A 29 2.10 -0.22 -13.43
N VAL A 30 2.93 -0.85 -14.27
CA VAL A 30 3.97 -1.79 -13.80
C VAL A 30 5.03 -1.04 -12.98
N GLN A 31 5.34 0.20 -13.38
CA GLN A 31 6.25 1.08 -12.64
C GLN A 31 5.72 1.38 -11.23
N GLU A 32 4.44 1.73 -11.12
CA GLU A 32 3.84 1.99 -9.80
C GLU A 32 3.74 0.76 -8.95
N ALA A 33 3.45 -0.42 -9.52
CA ALA A 33 3.42 -1.66 -8.75
C ALA A 33 4.79 -1.96 -8.13
N TYR A 34 5.87 -1.69 -8.86
CA TYR A 34 7.24 -1.78 -8.35
C TYR A 34 7.51 -0.76 -7.23
N ASP A 35 7.21 0.51 -7.46
CA ASP A 35 7.49 1.59 -6.50
C ASP A 35 6.63 1.47 -5.23
N ASN A 36 5.34 1.17 -5.37
CA ASN A 36 4.41 0.95 -4.26
C ASN A 36 4.83 -0.26 -3.41
N THR A 37 5.40 -1.30 -4.02
CA THR A 37 5.92 -2.46 -3.26
C THR A 37 7.05 -2.05 -2.32
N ILE A 38 7.94 -1.15 -2.76
CA ILE A 38 9.03 -0.63 -1.93
C ILE A 38 8.48 0.29 -0.82
N GLN A 39 7.58 1.20 -1.17
CA GLN A 39 6.96 2.13 -0.22
C GLN A 39 6.11 1.40 0.84
N ALA A 40 5.41 0.33 0.45
CA ALA A 40 4.54 -0.45 1.34
C ALA A 40 5.28 -0.99 2.56
N VAL A 41 6.54 -1.40 2.43
CA VAL A 41 7.36 -1.87 3.56
C VAL A 41 7.54 -0.74 4.58
N ARG A 42 7.92 0.46 4.12
CA ARG A 42 8.11 1.64 4.98
C ARG A 42 6.82 2.07 5.67
N ILE A 43 5.70 2.06 4.94
CA ILE A 43 4.38 2.42 5.47
C ILE A 43 3.93 1.40 6.52
N ALA A 44 3.98 0.12 6.19
CA ALA A 44 3.52 -0.97 7.05
C ALA A 44 4.34 -1.07 8.34
N GLU A 45 5.65 -0.90 8.26
CA GLU A 45 6.55 -1.01 9.40
C GLU A 45 6.62 0.25 10.27
N HIS A 46 6.13 1.39 9.78
CA HIS A 46 6.17 2.65 10.51
C HIS A 46 5.55 2.50 11.90
N MET A 47 6.23 3.01 12.93
CA MET A 47 5.88 2.76 14.34
C MET A 47 4.48 3.23 14.76
N LYS A 48 3.91 4.20 14.03
CA LYS A 48 2.53 4.69 14.25
C LYS A 48 1.45 3.92 13.49
N VAL A 49 1.86 3.03 12.58
CA VAL A 49 0.99 2.26 11.69
C VAL A 49 1.03 0.79 12.10
N ARG A 50 2.12 0.06 11.84
CA ARG A 50 2.27 -1.35 12.22
C ARG A 50 1.08 -2.22 11.75
N LEU A 51 0.60 -1.96 10.53
CA LEU A 51 -0.48 -2.69 9.87
C LEU A 51 0.04 -3.32 8.58
N PRO A 52 -0.47 -4.49 8.17
CA PRO A 52 -0.14 -5.06 6.87
C PRO A 52 -0.58 -4.17 5.72
N ALA A 53 0.13 -4.24 4.59
CA ALA A 53 -0.22 -3.54 3.35
C ALA A 53 -0.41 -4.53 2.19
N MET A 54 -1.33 -4.22 1.29
CA MET A 54 -1.61 -4.92 0.03
C MET A 54 -1.31 -3.95 -1.11
N VAL A 55 -0.32 -4.28 -1.92
CA VAL A 55 -0.04 -3.58 -3.17
C VAL A 55 -0.90 -4.24 -4.24
N MET A 56 -1.86 -3.48 -4.76
CA MET A 56 -2.81 -3.95 -5.75
C MET A 56 -2.29 -3.66 -7.15
N GLN A 57 -2.46 -4.65 -8.02
CA GLN A 57 -2.19 -4.58 -9.45
C GLN A 57 -3.34 -5.29 -10.17
N ASP A 58 -3.70 -4.79 -11.35
CA ASP A 58 -4.79 -5.36 -12.13
C ASP A 58 -4.32 -6.63 -12.85
N GLY A 59 -5.05 -7.73 -12.65
CA GLY A 59 -4.74 -9.03 -13.24
C GLY A 59 -4.75 -8.98 -14.76
N PHE A 60 -3.78 -9.59 -15.42
CA PHE A 60 -3.53 -9.52 -16.88
C PHE A 60 -3.15 -8.15 -17.43
N ILE A 61 -3.76 -7.05 -16.96
CA ILE A 61 -3.50 -5.70 -17.48
C ILE A 61 -2.15 -5.20 -16.98
N THR A 62 -1.96 -5.12 -15.66
CA THR A 62 -0.69 -4.72 -15.06
C THR A 62 0.20 -5.93 -14.83
N SER A 63 -0.36 -7.05 -14.34
CA SER A 63 0.47 -8.20 -13.94
C SER A 63 1.12 -8.97 -15.09
N HIS A 64 0.57 -8.86 -16.31
CA HIS A 64 1.14 -9.43 -17.53
C HIS A 64 1.42 -8.34 -18.59
N GLY A 65 1.22 -7.07 -18.24
CA GLY A 65 1.58 -5.94 -19.07
C GLY A 65 3.09 -5.87 -19.24
N ILE A 66 3.54 -5.61 -20.46
CA ILE A 66 4.96 -5.37 -20.74
C ILE A 66 5.15 -3.86 -20.87
N GLU A 67 5.85 -3.28 -19.91
CA GLU A 67 6.19 -1.87 -19.87
C GLU A 67 7.69 -1.71 -19.58
N CYS A 68 8.27 -0.61 -20.05
CA CYS A 68 9.63 -0.24 -19.63
C CYS A 68 9.56 0.34 -18.22
N VAL A 69 10.34 -0.22 -17.30
CA VAL A 69 10.38 0.18 -15.88
C VAL A 69 11.77 0.73 -15.57
N GLU A 70 11.79 1.84 -14.83
CA GLU A 70 12.97 2.44 -14.25
C GLU A 70 13.22 1.85 -12.85
N PHE A 71 14.16 0.92 -12.80
CA PHE A 71 14.61 0.33 -11.53
C PHE A 71 15.49 1.28 -10.74
N LEU A 72 15.33 1.25 -9.42
CA LEU A 72 16.27 1.85 -8.49
C LEU A 72 17.42 0.88 -8.23
N GLU A 73 18.62 1.43 -7.96
CA GLU A 73 19.75 0.64 -7.51
C GLU A 73 19.46 0.00 -6.13
N ASP A 74 19.87 -1.25 -5.94
CA ASP A 74 19.63 -2.02 -4.71
C ASP A 74 20.09 -1.29 -3.44
N ASP A 75 21.20 -0.57 -3.50
CA ASP A 75 21.71 0.23 -2.38
C ASP A 75 20.79 1.39 -2.01
N LYS A 76 20.12 2.02 -2.98
CA LYS A 76 19.13 3.07 -2.71
C LYS A 76 17.90 2.49 -2.05
N VAL A 77 17.39 1.37 -2.57
CA VAL A 77 16.23 0.67 -2.01
C VAL A 77 16.53 0.20 -0.58
N THR A 78 17.70 -0.40 -0.35
CA THR A 78 18.13 -0.89 0.96
C THR A 78 18.23 0.24 1.99
N LYS A 79 18.82 1.39 1.59
CA LYS A 79 18.90 2.58 2.46
C LYS A 79 17.53 3.19 2.73
N PHE A 80 16.65 3.20 1.73
CA PHE A 80 15.28 3.68 1.88
C PHE A 80 14.47 2.82 2.82
N ILE A 81 14.43 1.49 2.63
CA ILE A 81 13.68 0.59 3.52
C ILE A 81 14.26 0.60 4.94
N GLY A 82 15.59 0.63 5.05
CA GLY A 82 16.28 0.62 6.33
C GLY A 82 16.33 -0.76 6.97
N LYS A 83 16.56 -0.80 8.29
CA LYS A 83 16.62 -2.05 9.06
C LYS A 83 15.29 -2.30 9.74
N TYR A 84 14.82 -3.55 9.65
CA TYR A 84 13.66 -4.01 10.39
C TYR A 84 13.83 -3.81 11.90
N GLN A 85 12.84 -3.18 12.54
CA GLN A 85 12.80 -2.96 13.99
C GLN A 85 11.56 -3.64 14.60
N PRO A 86 11.69 -4.91 15.04
CA PRO A 86 10.59 -5.60 15.70
C PRO A 86 10.39 -5.03 17.11
N ARG A 87 9.16 -4.59 17.43
CA ARG A 87 8.81 -4.15 18.79
C ARG A 87 8.68 -5.33 19.76
N TYR A 88 8.07 -6.41 19.27
CA TYR A 88 7.89 -7.67 20.00
C TYR A 88 8.23 -8.80 19.01
N PRO A 89 9.46 -9.33 19.02
CA PRO A 89 9.85 -10.45 18.18
C PRO A 89 9.12 -11.74 18.60
N LEU A 90 8.68 -12.57 17.64
CA LEU A 90 7.93 -13.80 17.96
C LEU A 90 8.74 -14.83 18.77
N LEU A 91 10.07 -14.82 18.64
CA LEU A 91 10.97 -15.83 19.20
C LEU A 91 12.03 -15.20 20.11
N ASP A 92 11.66 -14.18 20.89
CA ASP A 92 12.50 -13.68 21.98
C ASP A 92 12.35 -14.58 23.21
N VAL A 93 13.34 -15.44 23.46
CA VAL A 93 13.35 -16.36 24.61
C VAL A 93 13.67 -15.66 25.92
N ASP A 94 14.36 -14.52 25.87
CA ASP A 94 14.73 -13.73 27.04
C ASP A 94 13.54 -12.84 27.48
N HIS A 95 12.70 -12.42 26.53
CA HIS A 95 11.49 -11.62 26.75
C HIS A 95 10.26 -12.21 26.05
N PRO A 96 9.73 -13.37 26.50
CA PRO A 96 8.63 -14.04 25.84
C PRO A 96 7.33 -13.23 25.91
N VAL A 97 6.56 -13.27 24.81
CA VAL A 97 5.25 -12.61 24.69
C VAL A 97 4.21 -13.58 24.12
N THR A 98 2.94 -13.34 24.47
CA THR A 98 1.80 -14.14 23.98
C THR A 98 1.13 -13.44 22.80
N TYR A 99 0.86 -14.17 21.72
CA TYR A 99 0.11 -13.69 20.56
C TYR A 99 -1.22 -14.41 20.43
N GLY A 100 -2.27 -13.66 20.06
CA GLY A 100 -3.62 -14.19 19.85
C GLY A 100 -4.29 -14.82 21.09
N PRO A 101 -4.15 -14.26 22.32
CA PRO A 101 -4.90 -14.76 23.46
C PRO A 101 -6.42 -14.52 23.25
N LEU A 102 -7.24 -15.25 24.02
CA LEU A 102 -8.65 -14.90 24.15
C LEU A 102 -8.76 -13.52 24.78
N ASP A 103 -9.47 -12.63 24.10
CA ASP A 103 -9.72 -11.28 24.56
C ASP A 103 -11.22 -11.08 24.83
N LEU A 104 -11.53 -10.48 25.97
CA LEU A 104 -12.90 -10.31 26.44
C LEU A 104 -13.38 -8.87 26.18
N TYR A 105 -14.67 -8.64 26.45
CA TYR A 105 -15.35 -7.40 26.09
C TYR A 105 -14.79 -6.15 26.78
N ASP A 106 -14.01 -6.32 27.84
CA ASP A 106 -13.34 -5.27 28.62
C ASP A 106 -12.10 -4.68 27.93
N TYR A 107 -11.52 -5.37 26.95
CA TYR A 107 -10.33 -4.90 26.20
C TYR A 107 -10.46 -4.99 24.68
N TYR A 108 -11.39 -5.80 24.17
CA TYR A 108 -11.55 -6.01 22.73
C TYR A 108 -11.84 -4.73 21.96
N PHE A 109 -12.67 -3.85 22.53
CA PHE A 109 -13.00 -2.58 21.90
C PHE A 109 -11.76 -1.66 21.82
N GLU A 110 -10.93 -1.63 22.85
CA GLU A 110 -9.70 -0.85 22.93
C GLU A 110 -8.70 -1.31 21.86
N HIS A 111 -8.58 -2.62 21.62
CA HIS A 111 -7.76 -3.14 20.53
C HIS A 111 -8.27 -2.72 19.15
N LYS A 112 -9.59 -2.78 18.92
CA LYS A 112 -10.18 -2.27 17.66
C LYS A 112 -9.98 -0.77 17.51
N ARG A 113 -10.08 0.01 18.59
CA ARG A 113 -9.77 1.45 18.58
C ARG A 113 -8.32 1.71 18.18
N GLN A 114 -7.36 0.93 18.69
CA GLN A 114 -5.95 1.05 18.31
C GLN A 114 -5.73 0.77 16.81
N GLN A 115 -6.40 -0.23 16.24
CA GLN A 115 -6.35 -0.50 14.79
C GLN A 115 -6.90 0.69 13.98
N THR A 116 -8.02 1.28 14.40
CA THR A 116 -8.59 2.47 13.75
C THR A 116 -7.63 3.66 13.79
N GLU A 117 -6.98 3.90 14.92
CA GLU A 117 -5.98 4.97 15.04
C GLU A 117 -4.75 4.71 14.16
N ALA A 118 -4.31 3.45 14.04
CA ALA A 118 -3.23 3.08 13.14
C ALA A 118 -3.56 3.35 11.65
N ILE A 119 -4.79 3.03 11.21
CA ILE A 119 -5.27 3.37 9.85
C ILE A 119 -5.30 4.88 9.62
N LYS A 120 -5.77 5.66 10.60
CA LYS A 120 -5.75 7.14 10.49
C LYS A 120 -4.34 7.68 10.36
N ASN A 121 -3.40 7.15 11.16
CA ASN A 121 -2.00 7.53 11.08
C ASN A 121 -1.37 7.18 9.73
N ALA A 122 -1.80 6.08 9.11
CA ALA A 122 -1.28 5.64 7.82
C ALA A 122 -1.44 6.72 6.73
N GLN A 123 -2.52 7.51 6.74
CA GLN A 123 -2.73 8.57 5.77
C GLN A 123 -1.57 9.58 5.74
N LYS A 124 -1.12 10.02 6.93
CA LYS A 124 0.01 10.93 7.05
C LYS A 124 1.33 10.26 6.65
N VAL A 125 1.52 9.02 7.08
CA VAL A 125 2.74 8.25 6.80
C VAL A 125 2.91 7.96 5.32
N VAL A 126 1.82 7.68 4.59
CA VAL A 126 1.86 7.49 3.14
C VAL A 126 2.41 8.74 2.43
N VAL A 127 1.94 9.93 2.82
CA VAL A 127 2.44 11.19 2.24
C VAL A 127 3.92 11.41 2.58
N GLU A 128 4.31 11.24 3.84
CA GLU A 128 5.72 11.37 4.28
C GLU A 128 6.64 10.40 3.52
N VAL A 129 6.22 9.13 3.39
CA VAL A 129 6.98 8.11 2.65
C VAL A 129 7.04 8.42 1.16
N GLY A 130 5.95 8.93 0.57
CA GLY A 130 5.93 9.36 -0.84
C GLY A 130 6.88 10.53 -1.11
N GLU A 131 6.94 11.52 -0.21
CA GLU A 131 7.91 12.62 -0.28
C GLU A 131 9.36 12.13 -0.19
N GLU A 132 9.65 11.19 0.71
CA GLU A 132 10.97 10.56 0.83
C GLU A 132 11.31 9.72 -0.42
N PHE A 133 10.34 9.00 -0.97
CA PHE A 133 10.51 8.19 -2.17
C PHE A 133 10.82 9.05 -3.40
N LYS A 134 10.19 10.23 -3.50
CA LYS A 134 10.49 11.23 -4.53
C LYS A 134 11.96 11.67 -4.51
N GLN A 135 12.59 11.75 -3.34
CA GLN A 135 14.01 12.15 -3.26
C GLN A 135 14.97 11.12 -3.87
N ILE A 136 14.61 9.83 -3.85
CA ILE A 136 15.48 8.77 -4.36
C ILE A 136 15.15 8.34 -5.80
N SER A 137 13.90 8.54 -6.22
CA SER A 137 13.37 8.08 -7.50
C SER A 137 13.06 9.20 -8.49
N GLY A 138 12.81 10.42 -8.00
CA GLY A 138 12.26 11.52 -8.79
C GLY A 138 10.74 11.44 -9.03
N ARG A 139 10.08 10.35 -8.64
CA ARG A 139 8.64 10.10 -8.85
C ARG A 139 7.83 10.48 -7.63
N GLU A 140 6.71 11.16 -7.83
CA GLU A 140 5.88 11.71 -6.77
C GLU A 140 4.67 10.82 -6.50
N TYR A 141 4.45 10.48 -5.23
CA TYR A 141 3.32 9.68 -4.78
C TYR A 141 2.63 10.34 -3.61
N GLY A 142 1.30 10.24 -3.59
CA GLY A 142 0.43 10.77 -2.53
C GLY A 142 -0.75 9.85 -2.27
N LEU A 143 -1.79 10.40 -1.64
CA LEU A 143 -3.04 9.65 -1.41
C LEU A 143 -3.90 9.55 -2.68
N PHE A 144 -3.83 10.59 -3.52
CA PHE A 144 -4.56 10.72 -4.76
C PHE A 144 -3.69 11.44 -5.77
N GLU A 145 -3.87 11.10 -7.04
CA GLU A 145 -3.25 11.81 -8.14
C GLU A 145 -4.30 12.56 -8.95
N GLU A 146 -4.04 13.83 -9.21
CA GLU A 146 -4.90 14.69 -10.00
C GLU A 146 -4.39 14.77 -11.44
N TYR A 147 -5.32 14.76 -12.41
CA TYR A 147 -4.98 14.90 -13.83
C TYR A 147 -6.04 15.76 -14.52
N HIS A 148 -5.60 16.88 -15.12
CA HIS A 148 -6.46 17.89 -15.78
C HIS A 148 -7.67 18.36 -14.95
N LEU A 149 -7.46 18.67 -13.66
CA LEU A 149 -8.52 19.16 -12.76
C LEU A 149 -8.58 20.70 -12.60
N SER A 150 -7.59 21.45 -13.11
CA SER A 150 -7.48 22.89 -12.84
C SER A 150 -8.68 23.75 -13.30
N ASP A 151 -9.37 23.32 -14.35
CA ASP A 151 -10.49 24.00 -14.99
C ASP A 151 -11.66 23.03 -15.28
N ALA A 152 -11.66 21.86 -14.65
CA ALA A 152 -12.64 20.82 -14.91
C ALA A 152 -14.00 21.13 -14.28
N GLU A 153 -15.07 21.08 -15.09
CA GLU A 153 -16.46 21.17 -14.59
C GLU A 153 -16.94 19.85 -13.96
N ARG A 154 -16.28 18.72 -14.28
CA ARG A 154 -16.63 17.37 -13.85
C ARG A 154 -15.37 16.57 -13.57
N ALA A 155 -15.39 15.78 -12.51
CA ALA A 155 -14.30 14.87 -12.14
C ALA A 155 -14.81 13.42 -12.12
N ILE A 156 -13.91 12.49 -12.44
CA ILE A 156 -14.14 11.04 -12.30
C ILE A 156 -13.04 10.51 -11.39
N VAL A 157 -13.43 9.72 -10.40
CA VAL A 157 -12.49 8.99 -9.54
C VAL A 157 -12.42 7.56 -10.02
N VAL A 158 -11.21 7.12 -10.36
CA VAL A 158 -10.89 5.76 -10.81
C VAL A 158 -9.71 5.23 -10.02
N LEU A 159 -9.51 3.90 -10.05
CA LEU A 159 -8.43 3.20 -9.36
C LEU A 159 -7.73 2.26 -10.34
N SER A 160 -6.46 1.94 -10.07
CA SER A 160 -5.62 1.01 -10.84
C SER A 160 -5.55 1.33 -12.34
N SER A 161 -5.35 0.34 -13.20
CA SER A 161 -5.03 0.51 -14.63
C SER A 161 -6.07 1.28 -15.46
N THR A 162 -7.26 1.52 -14.90
CA THR A 162 -8.24 2.41 -15.53
C THR A 162 -7.78 3.88 -15.48
N SER A 163 -6.94 4.27 -14.53
CA SER A 163 -6.38 5.61 -14.41
C SER A 163 -5.13 5.84 -15.27
N THR A 164 -4.58 4.79 -15.90
CA THR A 164 -3.32 4.87 -16.64
C THR A 164 -3.31 6.04 -17.61
N LYS A 165 -2.43 7.00 -17.35
CA LYS A 165 -2.21 8.13 -18.23
C LYS A 165 -1.33 7.63 -19.36
N SER A 166 -1.90 7.45 -20.56
CA SER A 166 -1.08 7.16 -21.75
C SER A 166 -0.04 8.26 -21.88
N MET A 167 1.25 7.92 -21.73
CA MET A 167 2.39 8.84 -21.82
C MET A 167 2.20 9.74 -23.04
N SER A 168 1.78 10.98 -22.83
CA SER A 168 2.01 12.04 -23.81
C SER A 168 3.50 12.34 -23.73
N PRO A 169 4.27 12.18 -24.82
CA PRO A 169 5.67 12.59 -24.84
C PRO A 169 5.70 14.11 -24.62
N GLY A 170 6.14 14.51 -23.43
CA GLY A 170 6.56 15.88 -23.15
C GLY A 170 8.03 16.04 -23.51
#